data_AF-A0A831RKY3-F1
#
_entry.id   AF-A0A831RKY3-F1
#
_cell.length_a   1.000
_cell.length_b   1.000
_cell.length_c   1.000
_cell.angle_alpha   90.00
_cell.angle_beta   90.00
_cell.angle_gamma   90.00
#
_symmetry.space_group_name_H-M   'P 1'
#
loop_
_entity.id
_entity.type
_entity.pdbx_description
1 polymer ?
#
loop_
_entity_poly.entity_id
_entity_poly.type
_entity_poly.pdbx_seq_one_letter_code
_entity_poly.pdbx_strand_id
1 'polypeptide(L)'
;MKRSNRFHSGPLAALLLLTAAGASAESPPGDQPPPLLEEMWSATEIYQDDDDQGIETFRLVGRYHGQYWSVDADQGGTSGWENRRVIFGFQALVHPGFLLELQMHVNDEFNPVYDGLYTGFIKWTSPTSRFSLSLGRLDYLFTGMERSTSSKKNYTFERGLLVNQIMPGEVVGLYGRGKIAGMSLQAGLFSGNIENEFTDFSAGLA
;
A
#
# COMPACT_ATOMS: atom_id res chain seq x y z
N MET A 1 -42.44 -6.16 -8.38
CA MET A 1 -42.05 -4.72 -8.36
C MET A 1 -40.54 -4.62 -8.47
N LYS A 2 -40.02 -4.24 -9.65
CA LYS A 2 -38.58 -4.00 -9.89
C LYS A 2 -38.18 -2.71 -9.16
N ARG A 3 -37.28 -2.80 -8.18
CA ARG A 3 -36.57 -1.63 -7.66
C ARG A 3 -35.46 -1.30 -8.67
N SER A 4 -35.56 -0.13 -9.29
CA SER A 4 -34.49 0.42 -10.12
C SER A 4 -33.37 0.91 -9.21
N ASN A 5 -32.20 0.25 -9.27
CA ASN A 5 -31.00 0.76 -8.63
C ASN A 5 -30.51 1.96 -9.44
N ARG A 6 -30.55 3.14 -8.81
CA ARG A 6 -29.93 4.35 -9.34
C ARG A 6 -28.43 4.24 -9.12
N PHE A 7 -27.67 4.26 -10.22
CA PHE A 7 -26.22 4.46 -10.20
C PHE A 7 -25.92 5.79 -9.49
N HIS A 8 -25.29 5.72 -8.32
CA HIS A 8 -24.71 6.88 -7.65
C HIS A 8 -23.24 6.96 -8.07
N SER A 9 -22.93 7.91 -8.94
CA SER A 9 -21.55 8.35 -9.15
C SER A 9 -21.05 8.98 -7.85
N GLY A 10 -20.16 8.29 -7.14
CA GLY A 10 -19.49 8.87 -5.97
C GLY A 10 -18.68 10.11 -6.35
N PRO A 11 -18.53 11.10 -5.46
CA PRO A 11 -17.74 12.29 -5.75
C PRO A 11 -16.26 11.93 -5.93
N LEU A 12 -15.61 12.54 -6.93
CA LEU A 12 -14.16 12.50 -7.10
C LEU A 12 -13.52 13.56 -6.19
N ALA A 13 -12.48 13.18 -5.45
CA ALA A 13 -11.69 14.09 -4.64
C ALA A 13 -10.36 14.41 -5.33
N ALA A 14 -10.08 15.70 -5.54
CA ALA A 14 -8.80 16.17 -6.05
C ALA A 14 -7.97 16.76 -4.90
N LEU A 15 -6.74 16.30 -4.72
CA LEU A 15 -5.84 16.82 -3.69
C LEU A 15 -4.49 17.21 -4.31
N LEU A 16 -4.16 18.49 -4.21
CA LEU A 16 -2.87 19.04 -4.59
C LEU A 16 -2.12 19.45 -3.33
N LEU A 17 -0.97 18.84 -3.07
CA LEU A 17 -0.12 19.14 -1.92
C LEU A 17 1.22 19.66 -2.42
N LEU A 18 1.45 20.96 -2.21
CA LEU A 18 2.77 21.56 -2.35
C LEU A 18 3.52 21.41 -1.02
N THR A 19 4.46 20.47 -0.98
CA THR A 19 5.43 20.39 0.13
C THR A 19 6.69 21.13 -0.27
N ALA A 20 6.92 22.32 0.30
CA ALA A 20 8.25 22.93 0.30
C ALA A 20 9.20 22.05 1.11
N ALA A 21 10.44 21.92 0.64
CA ALA A 21 11.44 20.96 1.09
C ALA A 21 11.42 20.68 2.61
N GLY A 22 10.85 19.54 2.99
CA GLY A 22 11.40 18.72 4.04
C GLY A 22 12.37 17.77 3.34
N ALA A 23 13.60 17.67 3.84
CA ALA A 23 14.56 16.69 3.37
C ALA A 23 13.81 15.35 3.17
N SER A 24 13.91 14.75 1.98
CA SER A 24 13.68 13.31 1.91
C SER A 24 14.61 12.76 2.98
N ALA A 25 14.04 12.18 4.05
CA ALA A 25 14.83 11.36 4.95
C ALA A 25 15.38 10.25 4.06
N GLU A 26 16.59 10.47 3.56
CA GLU A 26 17.43 9.41 3.07
C GLU A 26 17.51 8.44 4.24
N SER A 27 17.11 7.19 4.00
CA SER A 27 17.20 6.15 5.01
C SER A 27 18.60 6.25 5.63
N PRO A 28 18.73 6.36 6.96
CA PRO A 28 20.04 6.45 7.58
C PRO A 28 20.92 5.31 7.04
N PRO A 29 22.18 5.59 6.64
CA PRO A 29 23.07 4.56 6.13
C PRO A 29 23.39 3.61 7.30
N GLY A 30 22.77 2.43 7.33
CA GLY A 30 22.95 1.48 8.42
C GLY A 30 22.05 0.23 8.47
N ASP A 31 20.90 0.19 7.78
CA ASP A 31 19.97 -0.95 7.88
C ASP A 31 20.10 -1.92 6.69
N GLN A 32 21.28 -2.51 6.48
CA GLN A 32 21.32 -3.75 5.71
C GLN A 32 20.81 -4.88 6.62
N PRO A 33 19.81 -5.66 6.19
CA PRO A 33 19.33 -6.77 7.00
C PRO A 33 20.51 -7.72 7.29
N PRO A 34 20.54 -8.35 8.47
CA PRO A 34 21.45 -9.47 8.73
C PRO A 34 21.44 -10.45 7.55
N PRO A 35 22.58 -11.06 7.18
CA PRO A 35 22.68 -11.92 6.00
C PRO A 35 21.61 -13.02 5.92
N LEU A 36 21.20 -13.58 7.07
CA LEU A 36 20.12 -14.56 7.14
C LEU A 36 18.77 -13.99 6.70
N LEU A 37 18.44 -12.77 7.11
CA LEU A 37 17.20 -12.11 6.69
C LEU A 37 17.27 -11.72 5.21
N GLU A 38 18.43 -11.31 4.72
CA GLU A 38 18.65 -11.05 3.30
C GLU A 38 18.41 -12.32 2.45
N GLU A 39 18.96 -13.46 2.86
CA GLU A 39 18.75 -14.75 2.21
C GLU A 39 17.26 -15.15 2.23
N MET A 40 16.60 -15.05 3.39
CA MET A 40 15.16 -15.36 3.52
C MET A 40 14.28 -14.48 2.63
N TRP A 41 14.61 -13.18 2.48
CA TRP A 41 13.85 -12.27 1.63
C TRP A 41 14.17 -12.46 0.14
N SER A 42 15.39 -12.87 -0.21
CA SER A 42 15.73 -13.22 -1.59
C SER A 42 14.98 -14.47 -2.08
N ALA A 43 14.65 -15.40 -1.18
CA ALA A 43 13.91 -16.61 -1.52
C ALA A 43 12.48 -16.35 -2.05
N THR A 44 11.94 -15.14 -1.87
CA THR A 44 10.63 -14.78 -2.43
C THR A 44 10.73 -14.21 -3.84
N GLU A 45 11.93 -13.93 -4.34
CA GLU A 45 12.19 -13.57 -5.71
C GLU A 45 12.22 -14.83 -6.58
N ILE A 46 11.21 -14.97 -7.43
CA ILE A 46 11.02 -16.18 -8.24
C ILE A 46 11.73 -16.02 -9.60
N TYR A 47 11.88 -14.79 -10.07
CA TYR A 47 12.49 -14.49 -11.36
C TYR A 47 13.18 -13.13 -11.32
N GLN A 48 14.38 -13.07 -11.92
CA GLN A 48 15.14 -11.85 -12.14
C GLN A 48 15.93 -11.98 -13.45
N ASP A 49 15.78 -10.99 -14.32
CA ASP A 49 16.56 -10.83 -15.55
C ASP A 49 16.61 -9.35 -15.93
N ASP A 50 17.69 -8.67 -15.57
CA ASP A 50 17.83 -7.22 -15.76
C ASP A 50 18.02 -6.82 -17.25
N ASP A 51 18.28 -7.80 -18.13
CA ASP A 51 18.47 -7.59 -19.57
C ASP A 51 17.21 -7.92 -20.41
N ASP A 52 16.14 -8.45 -19.79
CA ASP A 52 14.87 -8.73 -20.47
C ASP A 52 14.12 -7.43 -20.82
N GLN A 53 13.58 -7.36 -22.03
CA GLN A 53 12.70 -6.25 -22.46
C GLN A 53 11.26 -6.41 -21.95
N GLY A 54 10.96 -7.52 -21.27
CA GLY A 54 9.69 -7.84 -20.65
C GLY A 54 9.69 -7.63 -19.14
N ILE A 55 9.66 -8.74 -18.41
CA ILE A 55 9.63 -8.72 -16.95
C ILE A 55 11.09 -8.67 -16.50
N GLU A 56 11.45 -7.70 -15.68
CA GLU A 56 12.81 -7.61 -15.11
C GLU A 56 12.88 -8.40 -13.79
N THR A 57 11.79 -8.41 -13.02
CA THR A 57 11.73 -9.12 -11.73
C THR A 57 10.31 -9.56 -11.43
N PHE A 58 10.14 -10.75 -10.84
CA PHE A 58 8.88 -11.19 -10.24
C PHE A 58 9.14 -11.79 -8.85
N ARG A 59 8.42 -11.29 -7.84
CA ARG A 59 8.55 -11.74 -6.45
C ARG A 59 7.22 -11.85 -5.74
N LEU A 60 7.16 -12.80 -4.81
CA LEU A 60 6.10 -12.85 -3.81
C LEU A 60 6.40 -11.85 -2.69
N VAL A 61 5.35 -11.20 -2.21
CA VAL A 61 5.43 -10.27 -1.09
C VAL A 61 4.36 -10.61 -0.07
N GLY A 62 4.65 -10.35 1.20
CA GLY A 62 3.68 -10.55 2.25
C GLY A 62 4.05 -9.84 3.53
N ARG A 63 3.15 -9.96 4.51
CA ARG A 63 3.31 -9.45 5.86
C ARG A 63 2.42 -10.24 6.81
N TYR A 64 3.02 -10.71 7.90
CA TYR A 64 2.29 -11.33 9.00
C TYR A 64 2.60 -10.57 10.30
N HIS A 65 1.57 -9.99 10.92
CA HIS A 65 1.66 -9.31 12.20
C HIS A 65 0.76 -10.03 13.21
N GLY A 66 1.36 -10.81 14.11
CA GLY A 66 0.68 -11.36 15.28
C GLY A 66 1.06 -10.57 16.54
N GLN A 67 0.09 -10.34 17.42
CA GLN A 67 0.29 -9.59 18.65
C GLN A 67 -0.36 -10.27 19.85
N TYR A 68 0.38 -10.31 20.97
CA TYR A 68 -0.17 -10.65 22.27
C TYR A 68 -0.54 -9.37 23.01
N TRP A 69 -1.68 -9.37 23.68
CA TRP A 69 -2.11 -8.25 24.52
C TRP A 69 -2.61 -8.77 25.86
N SER A 70 -2.47 -7.92 26.88
CA SER A 70 -2.99 -8.14 28.22
C SER A 70 -3.42 -6.79 28.77
N VAL A 71 -4.64 -6.72 29.27
CA VAL A 71 -5.22 -5.52 29.89
C VAL A 71 -5.64 -5.88 31.30
N ASP A 72 -5.31 -5.01 32.24
CA ASP A 72 -5.74 -5.11 33.63
C ASP A 72 -6.48 -3.82 34.01
N ALA A 73 -7.65 -3.98 34.61
CA ALA A 73 -8.53 -2.88 34.99
C ALA A 73 -9.28 -3.23 36.29
N ASP A 74 -9.84 -2.21 36.95
CA ASP A 74 -10.57 -2.38 38.22
C ASP A 74 -11.75 -3.37 38.10
N GLN A 75 -12.30 -3.56 36.89
CA GLN A 75 -13.39 -4.49 36.60
C GLN A 75 -12.91 -5.92 36.24
N GLY A 76 -11.59 -6.17 36.22
CA GLY A 76 -10.97 -7.45 35.90
C GLY A 76 -9.90 -7.34 34.81
N GLY A 77 -9.12 -8.42 34.65
CA GLY A 77 -8.09 -8.55 33.63
C GLY A 77 -8.50 -9.47 32.48
N THR A 78 -7.95 -9.23 31.30
CA THR A 78 -8.11 -10.08 30.12
C THR A 78 -6.83 -10.07 29.28
N SER A 79 -6.61 -11.15 28.52
CA SER A 79 -5.46 -11.28 27.63
C SER A 79 -5.83 -12.11 26.42
N GLY A 80 -5.06 -11.96 25.34
CA GLY A 80 -5.32 -12.67 24.11
C GLY A 80 -4.19 -12.55 23.10
N TRP A 81 -4.31 -13.35 22.05
CA TRP A 81 -3.53 -13.25 20.82
C TRP A 81 -4.42 -12.76 19.69
N GLU A 82 -3.88 -11.91 18.82
CA GLU A 82 -4.57 -11.37 17.65
C GLU A 82 -3.65 -11.43 16.42
N ASN A 83 -4.19 -11.89 15.30
CA ASN A 83 -3.54 -11.81 13.99
C ASN A 83 -3.96 -10.50 13.34
N ARG A 84 -3.23 -9.42 13.62
CA ARG A 84 -3.66 -8.09 13.22
C ARG A 84 -3.62 -7.86 11.71
N ARG A 85 -2.64 -8.46 11.02
CA ARG A 85 -2.51 -8.35 9.57
C ARG A 85 -1.90 -9.61 9.00
N VAL A 86 -2.65 -10.29 8.14
CA VAL A 86 -2.11 -11.30 7.22
C VAL A 86 -2.31 -10.74 5.81
N ILE A 87 -1.23 -10.41 5.12
CA ILE A 87 -1.25 -9.84 3.78
C ILE A 87 -0.32 -10.65 2.89
N PHE A 88 -0.80 -10.96 1.68
CA PHE A 88 -0.04 -11.71 0.70
C PHE A 88 -0.26 -11.13 -0.70
N GLY A 89 0.75 -11.23 -1.55
CA GLY A 89 0.69 -10.68 -2.89
C GLY A 89 1.94 -10.94 -3.72
N PHE A 90 2.05 -10.20 -4.81
CA PHE A 90 3.22 -10.21 -5.68
C PHE A 90 3.57 -8.80 -6.17
N GLN A 91 4.82 -8.66 -6.60
CA GLN A 91 5.30 -7.51 -7.32
C GLN A 91 6.03 -7.95 -8.58
N ALA A 92 5.85 -7.19 -9.66
CA ALA A 92 6.60 -7.35 -10.89
C ALA A 92 7.24 -6.03 -11.32
N LEU A 93 8.53 -6.05 -11.63
CA LEU A 93 9.20 -4.99 -12.36
C LEU A 93 9.15 -5.35 -13.84
N VAL A 94 8.74 -4.40 -14.68
CA VAL A 94 8.53 -4.59 -16.11
C VAL A 94 9.16 -3.42 -16.86
N HIS A 95 9.92 -3.75 -17.90
CA HIS A 95 10.59 -2.77 -18.71
C HIS A 95 9.59 -1.93 -19.54
N PRO A 96 9.82 -0.61 -19.75
CA PRO A 96 10.79 0.24 -19.06
C PRO A 96 10.17 0.94 -17.83
N GLY A 97 10.58 0.54 -16.63
CA GLY A 97 10.32 1.29 -15.39
C GLY A 97 8.90 1.18 -14.83
N PHE A 98 8.18 0.11 -15.15
CA PHE A 98 6.88 -0.21 -14.56
C PHE A 98 7.04 -1.11 -13.33
N LEU A 99 6.29 -0.80 -12.28
CA LEU A 99 6.08 -1.65 -11.11
C LEU A 99 4.59 -2.00 -11.07
N LEU A 100 4.30 -3.29 -11.08
CA LEU A 100 2.97 -3.83 -10.82
C LEU A 100 2.98 -4.40 -9.41
N GLU A 101 1.99 -4.07 -8.61
CA GLU A 101 1.81 -4.62 -7.26
C GLU A 101 0.36 -5.04 -7.07
N LEU A 102 0.17 -6.24 -6.52
CA LEU A 102 -1.12 -6.73 -6.06
C LEU A 102 -0.95 -7.43 -4.72
N GLN A 103 -1.64 -6.95 -3.69
CA GLN A 103 -1.62 -7.50 -2.34
C GLN A 103 -3.05 -7.59 -1.81
N MET A 104 -3.40 -8.71 -1.19
CA MET A 104 -4.68 -8.96 -0.55
C MET A 104 -4.53 -9.13 0.96
N HIS A 105 -5.57 -8.75 1.68
CA HIS A 105 -5.81 -9.21 3.04
C HIS A 105 -6.20 -10.68 3.02
N VAL A 106 -5.64 -11.42 3.96
CA VAL A 106 -5.99 -12.80 4.22
C VAL A 106 -6.78 -12.84 5.52
N ASN A 107 -7.95 -13.47 5.46
CA ASN A 107 -8.81 -13.68 6.61
C ASN A 107 -8.13 -14.60 7.64
N ASP A 108 -8.32 -14.31 8.92
CA ASP A 108 -7.68 -15.03 10.03
C ASP A 108 -8.14 -16.50 10.15
N GLU A 109 -9.39 -16.79 9.81
CA GLU A 109 -9.94 -18.15 9.77
C GLU A 109 -9.62 -18.91 8.47
N PHE A 110 -8.97 -18.24 7.50
CA PHE A 110 -8.70 -18.75 6.15
C PHE A 110 -9.95 -19.25 5.41
N ASN A 111 -11.14 -18.78 5.79
CA ASN A 111 -12.40 -19.21 5.22
C ASN A 111 -13.47 -18.09 5.24
N PRO A 112 -13.63 -17.31 4.15
CA PRO A 112 -12.85 -17.38 2.90
C PRO A 112 -11.42 -16.87 3.08
N VAL A 113 -10.44 -17.38 2.32
CA VAL A 113 -9.04 -16.89 2.41
C VAL A 113 -8.93 -15.40 2.09
N TYR A 114 -9.74 -14.91 1.14
CA TYR A 114 -9.71 -13.52 0.70
C TYR A 114 -10.52 -12.62 1.64
N ASP A 115 -9.89 -11.58 2.17
CA ASP A 115 -10.52 -10.55 3.01
C ASP A 115 -10.36 -9.13 2.42
N GLY A 116 -10.19 -9.07 1.11
CA GLY A 116 -10.14 -7.82 0.38
C GLY A 116 -8.77 -7.43 -0.15
N LEU A 117 -8.74 -6.39 -0.98
CA LEU A 117 -7.54 -5.89 -1.64
C LEU A 117 -6.86 -4.87 -0.74
N TYR A 118 -5.62 -5.17 -0.35
CA TYR A 118 -4.76 -4.21 0.33
C TYR A 118 -4.31 -3.15 -0.68
N THR A 119 -3.47 -3.54 -1.63
CA THR A 119 -3.01 -2.65 -2.71
C THR A 119 -3.15 -3.34 -4.06
N GLY A 120 -3.38 -2.56 -5.10
CA GLY A 120 -3.43 -3.05 -6.47
C GLY A 120 -3.14 -1.89 -7.40
N PHE A 121 -1.92 -1.78 -7.90
CA PHE A 121 -1.57 -0.63 -8.71
C PHE A 121 -0.49 -0.92 -9.75
N ILE A 122 -0.47 -0.04 -10.74
CA ILE A 122 0.62 0.09 -11.69
C ILE A 122 1.28 1.43 -11.43
N LYS A 123 2.61 1.42 -11.29
CA LYS A 123 3.43 2.62 -11.18
C LYS A 123 4.41 2.64 -12.34
N TRP A 124 4.40 3.74 -13.08
CA TRP A 124 5.44 4.05 -14.04
C TRP A 124 6.43 5.05 -13.45
N THR A 125 7.72 4.78 -13.62
CA THR A 125 8.81 5.69 -13.26
C THR A 125 9.57 6.05 -14.53
N SER A 126 9.69 7.34 -14.79
CA SER A 126 10.42 7.83 -15.97
C SER A 126 11.91 7.44 -15.86
N PRO A 127 12.51 6.83 -16.90
CA PRO A 127 13.93 6.52 -16.90
C PRO A 127 14.83 7.77 -16.91
N THR A 128 14.34 8.86 -17.47
CA THR A 128 15.13 10.08 -17.75
C THR A 128 14.83 11.23 -16.79
N SER A 129 13.74 11.15 -16.04
CA SER A 129 13.32 12.21 -15.13
C SER A 129 12.97 11.66 -13.76
N ARG A 130 13.00 12.51 -12.72
CA ARG A 130 12.58 12.12 -11.36
C ARG A 130 11.05 12.22 -11.20
N PHE A 131 10.32 11.70 -12.19
CA PHE A 131 8.86 11.68 -12.23
C PHE A 131 8.34 10.24 -12.14
N SER A 132 7.26 10.07 -11.39
CA SER A 132 6.53 8.81 -11.33
C SER A 132 5.02 9.04 -11.29
N LEU A 133 4.28 8.16 -11.96
CA LEU A 133 2.82 8.14 -11.98
C LEU A 133 2.34 6.77 -11.49
N SER A 134 1.36 6.74 -10.60
CA SER A 134 0.75 5.53 -10.06
C SER A 134 -0.75 5.56 -10.28
N LEU A 135 -1.33 4.43 -10.70
CA LEU A 135 -2.76 4.28 -10.93
C LEU A 135 -3.21 2.96 -10.29
N GLY A 136 -4.27 3.01 -9.48
CA GLY A 136 -4.88 1.84 -8.88
C GLY A 136 -5.39 2.09 -7.46
N ARG A 137 -5.56 1.02 -6.69
CA ARG A 137 -5.76 1.07 -5.23
C ARG A 137 -4.40 1.25 -4.56
N LEU A 138 -4.18 2.46 -4.06
CA LEU A 138 -2.92 2.96 -3.53
C LEU A 138 -3.04 3.15 -2.02
N ASP A 139 -1.94 2.91 -1.32
CA ASP A 139 -1.84 3.32 0.08
C ASP A 139 -1.85 4.85 0.18
N TYR A 140 -2.62 5.40 1.13
CA TYR A 140 -2.78 6.85 1.29
C TYR A 140 -1.54 7.46 1.95
N LEU A 141 -0.48 7.64 1.17
CA LEU A 141 0.86 8.02 1.67
C LEU A 141 1.10 9.54 1.72
N PHE A 142 0.07 10.37 1.53
CA PHE A 142 0.29 11.77 1.12
C PHE A 142 0.14 12.80 2.25
N THR A 143 -0.09 12.37 3.49
CA THR A 143 -0.35 13.27 4.62
C THR A 143 0.44 12.84 5.88
N GLY A 144 1.54 13.56 6.16
CA GLY A 144 2.37 13.33 7.37
C GLY A 144 3.47 12.26 7.21
N MET A 145 4.52 12.38 8.03
CA MET A 145 5.68 11.46 7.97
C MET A 145 5.33 10.03 8.40
N GLU A 146 4.46 9.87 9.39
CA GLU A 146 4.09 8.57 9.96
C GLU A 146 3.22 7.73 9.01
N ARG A 147 2.37 8.38 8.21
CA ARG A 147 1.54 7.70 7.22
C ARG A 147 2.32 7.36 5.95
N SER A 148 3.26 8.23 5.55
CA SER A 148 4.13 8.01 4.39
C SER A 148 5.24 6.99 4.65
N THR A 149 5.55 6.71 5.93
CA THR A 149 6.41 5.60 6.34
C THR A 149 5.65 4.28 6.27
N SER A 150 6.25 3.28 5.63
CA SER A 150 5.70 1.93 5.55
C SER A 150 5.46 1.37 6.95
N SER A 151 4.34 0.68 7.16
CA SER A 151 4.09 0.01 8.45
C SER A 151 5.12 -1.06 8.81
N LYS A 152 5.94 -1.51 7.84
CA LYS A 152 7.11 -2.38 8.09
C LYS A 152 8.26 -1.66 8.81
N LYS A 153 8.22 -0.33 8.87
CA LYS A 153 9.27 0.56 9.40
C LYS A 153 8.78 1.49 10.50
N ASN A 154 7.57 1.27 11.01
CA ASN A 154 7.07 2.03 12.15
C ASN A 154 7.80 1.57 13.42
N TYR A 155 8.27 2.52 14.22
CA TYR A 155 8.95 2.24 15.49
C TYR A 155 7.99 1.76 16.59
N THR A 156 6.71 2.10 16.48
CA THR A 156 5.65 1.72 17.41
C THR A 156 4.77 0.63 16.80
N PHE A 157 4.18 -0.21 17.67
CA PHE A 157 3.27 -1.28 17.24
C PHE A 157 2.08 -0.75 16.42
N GLU A 158 1.57 0.42 16.81
CA GLU A 158 0.50 1.14 16.13
C GLU A 158 0.93 2.53 15.70
N ARG A 159 0.28 3.05 14.66
CA ARG A 159 0.34 4.49 14.38
C ARG A 159 -0.41 5.28 15.45
N GLY A 160 -0.01 6.53 15.66
CA GLY A 160 -0.64 7.45 16.60
C GLY A 160 -2.14 7.59 16.37
N LEU A 161 -2.89 7.77 17.45
CA LEU A 161 -4.36 7.82 17.43
C LEU A 161 -4.91 8.86 16.44
N LEU A 162 -4.25 10.02 16.33
CA LEU A 162 -4.63 11.09 15.42
C LEU A 162 -4.55 10.64 13.95
N VAL A 163 -3.51 9.88 13.59
CA VAL A 163 -3.36 9.37 12.22
C VAL A 163 -4.41 8.31 11.93
N ASN A 164 -4.69 7.41 12.88
CA ASN A 164 -5.69 6.36 12.71
C ASN A 164 -7.13 6.90 12.58
N GLN A 165 -7.44 8.06 13.17
CA GLN A 165 -8.78 8.64 13.11
C GLN A 165 -9.01 9.58 11.92
N ILE A 166 -7.96 10.24 11.43
CA ILE A 166 -8.09 11.28 10.40
C ILE A 166 -7.74 10.75 9.01
N MET A 167 -6.76 9.86 8.92
CA MET A 167 -6.23 9.46 7.62
C MET A 167 -6.96 8.24 7.08
N PRO A 168 -7.45 8.29 5.84
CA PRO A 168 -8.09 7.13 5.23
C PRO A 168 -7.09 5.98 5.00
N GLY A 169 -7.66 4.79 4.85
CA GLY A 169 -6.96 3.60 4.37
C GLY A 169 -6.62 3.71 2.88
N GLU A 170 -6.51 2.57 2.21
CA GLU A 170 -6.17 2.48 0.80
C GLU A 170 -7.31 3.01 -0.08
N VAL A 171 -6.96 3.72 -1.16
CA VAL A 171 -7.94 4.39 -2.03
C VAL A 171 -7.63 4.17 -3.50
N VAL A 172 -8.68 4.09 -4.30
CA VAL A 172 -8.53 4.04 -5.75
C VAL A 172 -8.24 5.43 -6.29
N GLY A 173 -7.18 5.59 -7.05
CA GLY A 173 -6.87 6.87 -7.68
C GLY A 173 -5.66 6.88 -8.59
N LEU A 174 -5.39 8.08 -9.08
CA LEU A 174 -4.21 8.45 -9.83
C LEU A 174 -3.33 9.33 -8.94
N TYR A 175 -2.04 9.05 -8.91
CA TYR A 175 -1.08 9.78 -8.10
C TYR A 175 0.21 10.06 -8.87
N GLY A 176 0.62 11.33 -8.93
CA GLY A 176 1.85 11.78 -9.55
C GLY A 176 2.81 12.38 -8.54
N ARG A 177 4.11 12.10 -8.72
CA ARG A 177 5.20 12.71 -7.96
C ARG A 177 6.32 13.14 -8.90
N GLY A 178 6.89 14.32 -8.67
CA GLY A 178 8.06 14.83 -9.39
C GLY A 178 9.03 15.56 -8.46
N LYS A 179 10.29 15.69 -8.88
CA LYS A 179 11.27 16.59 -8.24
C LYS A 179 11.71 17.68 -9.22
N ILE A 180 11.63 18.94 -8.80
CA ILE A 180 12.03 20.12 -9.59
C ILE A 180 12.85 21.04 -8.69
N ALA A 181 14.09 21.38 -9.08
CA ALA A 181 14.96 22.33 -8.37
C ALA A 181 15.09 22.06 -6.85
N GLY A 182 15.21 20.79 -6.46
CA GLY A 182 15.30 20.38 -5.05
C GLY A 182 13.96 20.29 -4.30
N MET A 183 12.85 20.73 -4.91
CA MET A 183 11.50 20.60 -4.36
C MET A 183 10.85 19.30 -4.83
N SER A 184 10.04 18.68 -3.96
CA SER A 184 9.20 17.51 -4.32
C SER A 184 7.76 17.96 -4.49
N LEU A 185 7.20 17.76 -5.68
CA LEU A 185 5.81 18.05 -6.01
C LEU A 185 5.01 16.76 -6.06
N GLN A 186 3.82 16.76 -5.47
CA GLN A 186 2.93 15.60 -5.39
C GLN A 186 1.50 16.05 -5.68
N ALA A 187 0.77 15.27 -6.47
CA ALA A 187 -0.63 15.54 -6.78
C ALA A 187 -1.38 14.22 -6.98
N GLY A 188 -2.64 14.15 -6.56
CA GLY A 188 -3.45 12.96 -6.77
C GLY A 188 -4.94 13.25 -6.92
N LEU A 189 -5.60 12.37 -7.66
CA LEU A 189 -7.04 12.32 -7.84
C LEU A 189 -7.52 10.97 -7.31
N PHE A 190 -8.41 10.98 -6.33
CA PHE A 190 -8.84 9.78 -5.63
C PHE A 190 -10.37 9.67 -5.64
N SER A 191 -10.84 8.44 -5.64
CA SER A 191 -12.23 8.10 -5.36
C SER A 191 -12.59 8.60 -3.96
N GLY A 192 -13.76 9.23 -3.83
CA GLY A 192 -14.33 9.58 -2.52
C GLY A 192 -14.85 8.36 -1.73
N ASN A 193 -14.79 7.16 -2.32
CA ASN A 193 -15.13 5.91 -1.66
C ASN A 193 -13.87 5.10 -1.36
N ILE A 194 -13.66 4.81 -0.07
CA ILE A 194 -12.52 4.06 0.48
C ILE A 194 -12.81 2.56 0.63
N GLU A 195 -14.08 2.18 0.68
CA GLU A 195 -14.54 0.80 0.87
C GLU A 195 -14.43 0.00 -0.44
N ASN A 196 -14.61 0.65 -1.59
CA ASN A 196 -14.56 -0.03 -2.87
C ASN A 196 -13.11 -0.27 -3.34
N GLU A 197 -12.79 -1.52 -3.68
CA GLU A 197 -11.45 -1.92 -4.14
C GLU A 197 -11.16 -1.46 -5.56
N PHE A 198 -12.11 -1.69 -6.44
CA PHE A 198 -12.32 -1.10 -7.75
C PHE A 198 -13.81 -1.34 -7.97
N THR A 199 -14.66 -0.31 -7.87
CA THR A 199 -16.14 -0.37 -7.96
C THR A 199 -16.69 -1.64 -8.60
N ASP A 200 -17.57 -2.37 -7.90
CA ASP A 200 -18.29 -3.59 -8.36
C ASP A 200 -18.06 -3.92 -9.83
N PHE A 201 -17.00 -4.68 -10.12
CA PHE A 201 -16.75 -5.22 -11.45
C PHE A 201 -17.76 -6.34 -11.68
N SER A 202 -19.00 -5.96 -12.04
CA SER A 202 -19.93 -6.88 -12.66
C SER A 202 -19.42 -7.19 -14.07
N ALA A 203 -18.37 -8.02 -14.16
CA ALA A 203 -17.98 -8.73 -15.36
C ALA A 203 -19.06 -9.78 -15.68
N GLY A 204 -20.26 -9.31 -16.03
CA GLY A 204 -21.30 -10.11 -16.66
C GLY A 204 -21.07 -10.08 -18.16
N LEU A 205 -20.47 -11.13 -18.71
CA LEU A 205 -20.89 -11.58 -20.03
C LEU A 205 -22.25 -12.27 -19.86
N ALA A 206 -23.31 -11.53 -20.16
CA ALA A 206 -24.61 -12.03 -20.58
C ALA A 206 -25.31 -10.96 -21.41
#